data_AF-A0A2E6JKQ2-F1
#
_entry.id   AF-A0A2E6JKQ2-F1
#
_cell.length_a   1.000
_cell.length_b   1.000
_cell.length_c   1.000
_cell.angle_alpha   90.00
_cell.angle_beta   90.00
_cell.angle_gamma   90.00
#
_symmetry.space_group_name_H-M   'P 1'
#
loop_
_entity.id
_entity.type
_entity.pdbx_description
1 polymer ?
#
loop_
_entity_poly.entity_id
_entity_poly.type
_entity_poly.pdbx_seq_one_letter_code
_entity_poly.pdbx_strand_id
1 'polypeptide(L)' 'MIRSIMARHLSAVLYWEGDEQEGKRLIESIPEGVIYHLDKKNELLEIKIEFKEEDFELLREKVDLVLEQFGEIEDS' A
#
# COMPACT_ATOMS: atom_id res chain seq x y z
N MET A 1 14.56 -7.51 35.86
CA MET A 1 13.75 -6.40 35.30
C MET A 1 13.80 -6.54 33.78
N ILE A 2 12.83 -7.25 33.18
CA ILE A 2 12.82 -7.49 31.74
C ILE A 2 12.30 -6.19 31.10
N ARG A 3 13.19 -5.44 30.43
CA ARG A 3 12.77 -4.31 29.61
C ARG A 3 11.95 -4.89 28.47
N SER A 4 10.64 -4.65 28.48
CA SER A 4 9.81 -4.81 27.29
C SER A 4 10.39 -3.88 26.24
N ILE A 5 11.10 -4.44 25.26
CA ILE A 5 11.49 -3.70 24.07
C ILE A 5 10.17 -3.51 23.32
N MET A 6 9.53 -2.34 23.48
CA MET A 6 8.48 -1.92 22.55
C MET A 6 9.14 -1.86 21.17
N ALA A 7 8.97 -2.91 20.38
CA ALA A 7 9.26 -2.87 18.96
C ALA A 7 8.38 -1.76 18.37
N ARG A 8 9.02 -0.62 18.08
CA ARG A 8 8.35 0.52 17.46
C ARG A 8 8.16 0.13 16.01
N HIS A 9 6.92 -0.12 15.63
CA HIS A 9 6.56 -0.33 14.24
C HIS A 9 6.05 0.99 13.69
N LEU A 10 6.62 1.42 12.57
CA LEU A 10 6.13 2.48 11.74
C LEU A 10 5.08 1.88 10.80
N SER A 11 4.03 2.65 10.53
CA SER A 11 2.95 2.20 9.65
C SER A 11 2.55 3.28 8.67
N ALA A 12 2.35 2.89 7.42
CA ALA A 12 1.75 3.72 6.39
C ALA A 12 0.52 3.03 5.83
N VAL A 13 -0.48 3.81 5.44
CA VAL A 13 -1.67 3.30 4.77
C VAL A 13 -1.92 4.14 3.54
N LEU A 14 -1.93 3.49 2.38
CA LEU A 14 -2.34 4.09 1.12
C LEU A 14 -3.79 3.71 0.83
N TYR A 15 -4.56 4.71 0.42
CA TYR A 15 -5.93 4.53 -0.03
C TYR A 15 -6.02 4.98 -1.47
N TRP A 16 -6.56 4.11 -2.32
CA TRP A 16 -6.89 4.42 -3.69
C TRP A 16 -8.33 4.06 -3.97
N GLU A 17 -8.98 4.86 -4.81
CA GLU A 17 -10.35 4.68 -5.25
C GLU A 17 -10.40 5.04 -6.74
N GLY A 18 -10.92 4.13 -7.55
CA GLY A 18 -11.00 4.31 -8.99
C GLY A 18 -11.78 3.18 -9.65
N ASP A 19 -11.67 3.05 -10.97
CA ASP A 19 -12.39 2.01 -11.69
C ASP A 19 -11.81 0.61 -11.45
N GLU A 20 -12.63 -0.40 -11.71
CA GLU A 20 -12.24 -1.78 -11.48
C GLU A 20 -11.09 -2.26 -12.39
N GLN A 21 -10.91 -1.69 -13.59
CA GLN A 21 -9.85 -2.10 -14.51
C GLN A 21 -8.50 -1.55 -14.09
N GLU A 22 -8.42 -0.27 -13.76
CA GLU A 22 -7.21 0.36 -13.21
C GLU A 22 -6.83 -0.28 -11.88
N GLY A 23 -7.81 -0.51 -11.00
CA GLY A 23 -7.55 -1.13 -9.72
C GLY A 23 -7.03 -2.57 -9.84
N LYS A 24 -7.48 -3.34 -10.84
CA LYS A 24 -6.92 -4.68 -11.13
C LYS A 24 -5.47 -4.62 -11.57
N ARG A 25 -5.12 -3.71 -12.49
CA ARG A 25 -3.71 -3.51 -12.91
C ARG A 25 -2.85 -3.13 -11.72
N LEU A 26 -3.38 -2.27 -10.87
CA LEU A 26 -2.65 -1.82 -9.71
C LEU A 26 -2.34 -2.95 -8.73
N ILE A 27 -3.31 -3.84 -8.46
CA ILE A 27 -3.11 -5.01 -7.61
C ILE A 27 -2.00 -5.92 -8.16
N GLU A 28 -1.93 -6.10 -9.49
CA GLU A 28 -0.89 -6.89 -10.14
C GLU A 28 0.51 -6.27 -9.95
N SER A 29 0.60 -4.95 -9.78
CA SER A 29 1.84 -4.22 -9.52
C SER A 29 2.23 -4.15 -8.03
N ILE A 30 1.37 -4.58 -7.10
CA ILE A 30 1.69 -4.56 -5.66
C ILE A 30 2.78 -5.60 -5.36
N PRO A 31 3.89 -5.22 -4.69
CA PRO A 31 4.96 -6.16 -4.35
C PRO A 31 4.49 -7.30 -3.45
N GLU A 32 5.13 -8.47 -3.62
CA GLU A 32 4.90 -9.62 -2.74
C GLU A 32 5.18 -9.26 -1.27
N GLY A 33 4.28 -9.68 -0.37
CA GLY A 33 4.40 -9.44 1.07
C GLY A 33 3.76 -8.14 1.57
N VAL A 34 3.22 -7.30 0.68
CA VAL A 34 2.41 -6.14 1.06
C VAL A 34 0.97 -6.58 1.30
N ILE A 35 0.40 -6.21 2.45
CA ILE A 35 -0.99 -6.52 2.79
C ILE A 35 -1.89 -5.44 2.19
N TYR A 36 -2.86 -5.86 1.38
CA TYR A 36 -3.88 -4.96 0.85
C TYR A 36 -5.29 -5.54 1.04
N HIS A 37 -6.25 -4.64 1.11
CA HIS A 37 -7.67 -4.93 1.21
C HIS A 37 -8.40 -4.28 0.04
N LEU A 38 -9.28 -5.06 -0.58
CA LEU A 38 -10.14 -4.61 -1.64
C LEU A 38 -11.56 -4.49 -1.10
N ASP A 39 -12.16 -3.33 -1.33
CA ASP A 39 -13.58 -3.13 -1.10
C ASP A 39 -14.22 -2.62 -2.38
N LYS A 40 -15.38 -3.15 -2.74
CA LYS A 40 -16.12 -2.70 -3.93
C LYS A 40 -17.31 -1.89 -3.43
N LYS A 41 -17.20 -0.57 -3.52
CA LYS A 41 -18.29 0.35 -3.17
C LYS A 41 -18.91 0.91 -4.44
N ASN A 42 -20.13 0.43 -4.73
CA ASN A 42 -20.89 0.80 -5.93
C ASN A 42 -20.15 0.43 -7.24
N GLU A 43 -19.79 1.44 -8.03
CA GLU A 43 -19.11 1.32 -9.32
C GLU A 43 -17.58 1.49 -9.20
N LEU A 44 -17.06 1.83 -8.01
CA LEU A 44 -15.64 2.08 -7.77
C LEU A 44 -15.03 0.94 -6.93
N LEU A 45 -13.76 0.66 -7.20
CA LEU A 45 -12.93 -0.24 -6.43
C LEU A 45 -12.08 0.59 -5.47
N GLU A 46 -12.20 0.32 -4.18
CA GLU A 46 -11.32 0.85 -3.16
C GLU A 46 -10.20 -0.15 -2.86
N ILE A 47 -8.97 0.33 -2.85
CA ILE A 47 -7.77 -0.43 -2.50
C ILE A 47 -7.14 0.24 -1.29
N LYS A 48 -7.02 -0.51 -0.20
CA LYS A 48 -6.33 -0.09 1.01
C LYS A 48 -5.07 -0.91 1.18
N ILE A 49 -3.90 -0.28 1.14
CA ILE A 49 -2.60 -0.94 1.24
C ILE A 49 -1.98 -0.57 2.59
N GLU A 50 -1.66 -1.55 3.43
CA GLU A 50 -1.07 -1.36 4.75
C GLU A 50 0.39 -1.81 4.78
N PHE A 51 1.28 -0.90 5.17
CA PHE A 51 2.70 -1.15 5.38
C PHE A 51 3.03 -1.08 6.86
N LYS A 52 3.86 -2.02 7.35
CA LYS A 52 4.33 -2.06 8.74
C LYS A 52 5.80 -2.46 8.76
N GLU A 53 6.66 -1.54 9.17
CA GLU A 53 8.11 -1.75 9.20
C GLU A 53 8.72 -1.16 10.47
N GLU A 54 9.87 -1.68 10.91
CA GLU A 54 10.61 -1.10 12.04
C GLU A 54 11.54 0.05 11.59
N ASP A 55 11.97 0.03 10.32
CA ASP A 55 12.87 1.00 9.72
C ASP A 55 12.09 2.01 8.84
N PHE A 56 12.39 3.30 9.02
CA PHE A 56 11.71 4.37 8.31
C PHE A 56 12.09 4.44 6.83
N GLU A 57 13.36 4.23 6.49
CA GLU A 57 13.81 4.29 5.10
C GLU A 57 13.22 3.11 4.32
N LEU A 58 13.15 1.93 4.94
CA LEU A 58 12.49 0.77 4.34
C LEU A 58 10.98 1.00 4.14
N LEU A 59 10.30 1.59 5.13
CA LEU A 59 8.89 1.96 5.00
C LEU A 59 8.69 2.91 3.83
N ARG A 60 9.52 3.95 3.77
CA ARG A 60 9.48 4.97 2.72
C ARG A 60 9.70 4.36 1.34
N GLU A 61 10.74 3.53 1.16
CA GLU A 61 11.05 2.90 -0.11
C GLU A 61 9.89 2.03 -0.62
N LYS A 62 9.24 1.27 0.28
CA LYS A 62 8.05 0.47 -0.08
C LYS A 62 6.85 1.32 -0.48
N VAL A 63 6.63 2.42 0.24
CA VAL A 63 5.54 3.37 -0.08
C VAL A 63 5.81 4.06 -1.41
N ASP A 64 7.03 4.57 -1.62
CA ASP A 64 7.44 5.27 -2.85
C ASP A 64 7.32 4.34 -4.06
N LEU A 65 7.78 3.09 -3.97
CA LEU A 65 7.67 2.10 -5.05
C LEU A 65 6.20 1.84 -5.43
N VAL A 66 5.33 1.69 -4.43
CA VAL A 66 3.90 1.48 -4.69
C VAL A 66 3.28 2.73 -5.32
N LEU A 67 3.62 3.94 -4.85
CA LEU A 67 3.16 5.21 -5.42
C LEU A 67 3.62 5.44 -6.88
N GLU A 68 4.83 5.03 -7.24
CA GLU A 68 5.30 5.09 -8.64
C GLU A 68 4.39 4.28 -9.57
N GLN A 69 3.91 3.11 -9.13
CA GLN A 69 2.97 2.28 -9.91
C GLN A 69 1.60 2.94 -10.09
N PHE A 70 1.17 3.81 -9.16
CA PHE A 70 -0.03 4.62 -9.33
C PHE A 70 0.19 5.76 -10.34
N GLY A 71 1.38 6.36 -10.35
CA GLY A 71 1.71 7.49 -11.21
C GLY A 71 1.80 7.13 -12.71
N GLU A 72 2.25 5.92 -13.04
CA GLU A 72 2.33 5.45 -14.43
C GLU A 72 0.95 5.29 -15.11
N ILE A 73 -0.15 5.30 -14.35
CA ILE A 73 -1.51 5.11 -14.86
C ILE A 73 -2.07 6.39 -15.51
N GLU A 74 -1.64 7.59 -15.07
CA GLU A 74 -2.18 8.87 -15.57
C GLU A 74 -1.63 9.29 -16.96
N ASP A 75 -0.58 8.65 -17.48
CA ASP A 75 0.14 9.06 -18.70
C ASP A 75 -0.23 8.27 -19.99
N SER A 76 -1.35 7.52 -20.03
CA SER A 76 -1.81 6.74 -21.22
C SER A 76 -3.12 7.20 -21.84
#